data_AF-A0A7T4WIS6-F1
#
_entry.id   AF-A0A7T4WIS6-F1
#
_cell.length_a   1.000
_cell.length_b   1.000
_cell.length_c   1.000
_cell.angle_alpha   90.00
_cell.angle_beta   90.00
_cell.angle_gamma   90.00
#
_symmetry.space_group_name_H-M   'P 1'
#
loop_
_entity.id
_entity.type
_entity.pdbx_description
1 polymer ?
#
loop_
_entity_poly.entity_id
_entity_poly.type
_entity_poly.pdbx_seq_one_letter_code
_entity_poly.pdbx_strand_id
1 'polypeptide(L)'
;MRRRERARRADRTATILAVILGGAGVTHFLRPRGYDRIVPDALPPRLTTLASGVAELAIATGLVVPAARRTSGWAAAALFAAVFPANLKMASDLLDHPRSSRTMRIVSVLRLPLQAPLVLWAVRVARHASKP
;
A
#
# COMPACT_ATOMS: atom_id res chain seq x y z
N MET A 1 15.10 -5.51 27.85
CA MET A 1 14.62 -4.24 27.25
C MET A 1 14.40 -4.26 25.74
N ARG A 2 15.35 -4.75 24.91
CA ARG A 2 15.30 -4.65 23.44
C ARG A 2 14.03 -5.22 22.75
N ARG A 3 13.42 -6.29 23.28
CA ARG A 3 12.22 -6.93 22.67
C ARG A 3 10.96 -6.07 22.78
N ARG A 4 10.70 -5.48 23.96
CA ARG A 4 9.53 -4.59 24.18
C ARG A 4 9.61 -3.32 23.35
N GLU A 5 10.82 -2.80 23.14
CA GLU A 5 11.03 -1.63 22.29
C GLU A 5 10.78 -1.94 20.81
N ARG A 6 11.25 -3.09 20.31
CA ARG A 6 10.95 -3.56 18.94
C ARG A 6 9.44 -3.73 18.72
N ALA A 7 8.73 -4.30 19.69
CA ALA A 7 7.29 -4.46 19.64
C ALA A 7 6.56 -3.10 19.58
N ARG A 8 6.91 -2.14 20.45
CA ARG A 8 6.36 -0.78 20.40
C ARG A 8 6.62 -0.06 19.09
N ARG A 9 7.83 -0.21 18.52
CA ARG A 9 8.15 0.35 17.20
C ARG A 9 7.29 -0.29 16.11
N ALA A 10 7.13 -1.61 16.13
CA ALA A 10 6.26 -2.32 15.21
C ALA A 10 4.80 -1.87 15.33
N ASP A 11 4.30 -1.66 16.54
CA ASP A 11 2.94 -1.20 16.77
C ASP A 11 2.70 0.22 16.22
N ARG A 12 3.65 1.15 16.44
CA ARG A 12 3.60 2.49 15.80
C ARG A 12 3.66 2.40 14.28
N THR A 13 4.54 1.56 13.74
CA THR A 13 4.63 1.32 12.29
C THR A 13 3.33 0.75 11.74
N ALA A 14 2.65 -0.15 12.46
CA ALA A 14 1.37 -0.71 12.06
C ALA A 14 0.29 0.37 11.97
N THR A 15 0.22 1.30 12.92
CA THR A 15 -0.70 2.45 12.86
C THR A 15 -0.42 3.33 11.63
N ILE A 16 0.84 3.64 11.35
CA ILE A 16 1.22 4.45 10.17
C ILE A 16 0.79 3.75 8.88
N LEU A 17 1.09 2.45 8.75
CA LEU A 17 0.70 1.67 7.58
C LEU A 17 -0.82 1.54 7.44
N ALA A 18 -1.56 1.43 8.56
CA ALA A 18 -3.01 1.40 8.56
C ALA A 18 -3.60 2.72 8.03
N VAL A 19 -3.05 3.86 8.41
CA VAL A 19 -3.48 5.16 7.86
C VAL A 19 -3.19 5.27 6.37
N ILE A 20 -1.99 4.84 5.93
CA ILE A 20 -1.59 4.88 4.52
C ILE A 20 -2.50 3.98 3.67
N LEU A 21 -2.65 2.70 4.06
CA LEU A 21 -3.50 1.74 3.34
C LEU A 21 -4.98 2.10 3.43
N GLY A 22 -5.45 2.56 4.59
CA GLY A 22 -6.83 3.01 4.76
C GLY A 22 -7.16 4.19 3.85
N GLY A 23 -6.29 5.20 3.82
CA GLY A 23 -6.42 6.34 2.93
C GLY A 23 -6.39 5.94 1.46
N ALA A 24 -5.43 5.10 1.07
CA ALA A 24 -5.34 4.55 -0.30
C ALA A 24 -6.61 3.76 -0.68
N GLY A 25 -7.10 2.91 0.22
CA GLY A 25 -8.29 2.10 0.03
C GLY A 25 -9.52 2.97 -0.24
N VAL A 26 -9.73 4.01 0.57
CA VAL A 26 -10.81 4.99 0.35
C VAL A 26 -10.71 5.65 -1.02
N THR A 27 -9.50 6.01 -1.47
CA THR A 27 -9.33 6.66 -2.78
C THR A 27 -9.68 5.77 -3.97
N HIS A 28 -9.65 4.44 -3.86
CA HIS A 28 -10.15 3.54 -4.90
C HIS A 28 -11.66 3.69 -5.13
N PHE A 29 -12.42 4.11 -4.11
CA PHE A 29 -13.86 4.36 -4.23
C PHE A 29 -14.14 5.79 -4.68
N LEU A 30 -13.43 6.78 -4.12
CA LEU A 30 -13.67 8.20 -4.38
C LEU A 30 -13.08 8.69 -5.71
N ARG A 31 -11.93 8.15 -6.14
CA ARG A 31 -11.20 8.59 -7.34
C ARG A 31 -10.66 7.41 -8.17
N PRO A 32 -11.53 6.52 -8.66
CA PRO A 32 -11.11 5.26 -9.28
C PRO A 32 -10.41 5.39 -10.63
N ARG A 33 -10.71 6.45 -11.41
CA ARG A 33 -10.27 6.58 -12.80
C ARG A 33 -8.75 6.47 -12.99
N GLY A 34 -7.96 6.88 -11.99
CA GLY A 34 -6.51 6.72 -12.02
C GLY A 34 -6.07 5.27 -11.86
N TYR A 35 -6.72 4.55 -10.94
CA TYR A 35 -6.48 3.13 -10.66
C TYR A 35 -6.96 2.25 -11.81
N ASP A 36 -8.15 2.53 -12.37
CA ASP A 36 -8.70 1.76 -13.49
C ASP A 36 -7.75 1.74 -14.71
N ARG A 37 -7.01 2.83 -14.95
CA ARG A 37 -6.07 2.94 -16.09
C ARG A 37 -4.79 2.12 -15.94
N ILE A 38 -4.46 1.73 -14.72
CA ILE A 38 -3.25 0.94 -14.43
C ILE A 38 -3.55 -0.56 -14.28
N VAL A 39 -4.83 -0.94 -14.23
CA VAL A 39 -5.26 -2.34 -14.22
C VAL A 39 -4.86 -2.98 -15.55
N PRO A 40 -4.27 -4.20 -15.55
CA PRO A 40 -3.97 -4.93 -16.78
C PRO A 40 -5.23 -5.20 -17.62
N ASP A 41 -5.09 -5.14 -18.95
CA ASP A 41 -6.21 -5.32 -19.89
C ASP A 41 -6.92 -6.68 -19.76
N ALA A 42 -6.25 -7.67 -19.18
CA ALA A 42 -6.81 -9.00 -18.90
C ALA A 42 -7.87 -9.03 -17.78
N LEU A 43 -8.03 -7.92 -17.02
CA LEU A 43 -8.93 -7.85 -15.86
C LEU A 43 -9.95 -6.73 -16.01
N PRO A 44 -11.17 -6.86 -15.45
CA PRO A 44 -12.18 -5.80 -15.50
C PRO A 44 -11.75 -4.61 -14.61
N PRO A 45 -11.41 -3.43 -15.18
CA PRO A 45 -10.71 -2.37 -14.44
C PRO A 45 -11.45 -1.94 -13.17
N ARG A 46 -12.74 -1.65 -13.31
CA ARG A 46 -13.56 -1.13 -12.20
C ARG A 46 -13.70 -2.13 -11.06
N LEU A 47 -13.88 -3.41 -11.39
CA LEU A 47 -14.02 -4.46 -10.40
C LEU A 47 -12.70 -4.68 -9.67
N THR A 48 -11.59 -4.75 -10.39
CA THR A 48 -10.25 -4.90 -9.82
C THR A 48 -9.89 -3.74 -8.89
N THR A 49 -10.17 -2.51 -9.30
CA THR A 49 -9.96 -1.30 -8.47
C THR A 49 -10.77 -1.38 -7.17
N LEU A 50 -12.06 -1.73 -7.23
CA LEU A 50 -12.90 -1.84 -6.04
C LEU A 50 -12.45 -2.98 -5.12
N ALA A 51 -12.12 -4.13 -5.69
CA ALA A 51 -11.61 -5.29 -4.95
C ALA A 51 -10.28 -4.97 -4.24
N SER A 52 -9.37 -4.26 -4.92
CA SER A 52 -8.13 -3.76 -4.32
C SER A 52 -8.43 -2.79 -3.16
N GLY A 53 -9.37 -1.86 -3.35
CA GLY A 53 -9.79 -0.95 -2.28
C GLY A 53 -10.33 -1.69 -1.05
N VAL A 54 -11.15 -2.73 -1.23
CA VAL A 54 -11.63 -3.58 -0.12
C VAL A 54 -10.48 -4.30 0.56
N ALA A 55 -9.55 -4.87 -0.21
CA ALA A 55 -8.39 -5.57 0.34
C ALA A 55 -7.50 -4.62 1.17
N GLU A 56 -7.24 -3.41 0.67
CA GLU A 56 -6.49 -2.38 1.39
C GLU A 56 -7.14 -1.98 2.71
N LEU A 57 -8.46 -1.77 2.71
CA LEU A 57 -9.22 -1.46 3.92
C LEU A 57 -9.19 -2.62 4.92
N ALA A 58 -9.35 -3.86 4.46
CA ALA A 58 -9.28 -5.04 5.32
C ALA A 58 -7.89 -5.18 5.97
N ILE A 59 -6.82 -4.98 5.22
CA ILE A 59 -5.45 -4.98 5.75
C ILE A 59 -5.24 -3.83 6.74
N ALA A 60 -5.73 -2.63 6.43
CA ALA A 60 -5.65 -1.47 7.32
C ALA A 60 -6.34 -1.75 8.67
N THR A 61 -7.56 -2.28 8.65
CA THR A 61 -8.28 -2.71 9.86
C THR A 61 -7.49 -3.79 10.62
N GLY A 62 -6.98 -4.80 9.92
CA GLY A 62 -6.21 -5.87 10.53
C GLY A 62 -4.87 -5.42 11.13
N LEU A 63 -4.25 -4.35 10.62
CA LEU A 63 -3.06 -3.73 11.23
C LEU A 63 -3.37 -3.04 12.57
N VAL A 64 -4.58 -2.51 12.73
CA VAL A 64 -5.04 -1.90 13.99
C VAL A 64 -5.32 -2.98 15.03
N VAL A 65 -5.98 -4.07 14.65
CA VAL A 65 -6.37 -5.17 15.55
C VAL A 65 -5.13 -6.02 15.96
N PRO A 66 -4.75 -6.08 17.26
CA PRO A 66 -3.53 -6.79 17.69
C PRO A 66 -3.47 -8.26 17.24
N ALA A 67 -4.60 -8.97 17.32
CA ALA A 67 -4.70 -10.37 16.92
C ALA A 67 -4.44 -10.61 15.41
N ALA A 68 -4.79 -9.65 14.56
CA ALA A 68 -4.63 -9.74 13.10
C ALA A 68 -3.39 -9.00 12.58
N ARG A 69 -2.67 -8.26 13.43
CA ARG A 69 -1.57 -7.37 13.01
C ARG A 69 -0.43 -8.11 12.32
N ARG A 70 -0.12 -9.32 12.78
CA ARG A 70 0.94 -10.14 12.21
C ARG A 70 0.61 -10.62 10.80
N THR A 71 -0.60 -11.16 10.59
CA THR A 71 -1.05 -11.60 9.27
C THR A 71 -1.23 -10.43 8.32
N SER A 72 -1.76 -9.31 8.82
CA SER A 72 -1.94 -8.07 8.05
C SER A 72 -0.61 -7.43 7.66
N GLY A 73 0.44 -7.55 8.48
CA GLY A 73 1.79 -7.14 8.11
C GLY A 73 2.34 -7.91 6.91
N TRP A 74 2.11 -9.23 6.85
CA TRP A 74 2.48 -10.03 5.66
C TRP A 74 1.62 -9.70 4.45
N ALA A 75 0.31 -9.55 4.63
CA ALA A 75 -0.60 -9.16 3.56
C ALA A 75 -0.23 -7.78 2.97
N ALA A 76 0.09 -6.80 3.82
CA ALA A 76 0.58 -5.48 3.40
C ALA A 76 1.89 -5.58 2.60
N ALA A 77 2.84 -6.40 3.06
CA ALA A 77 4.11 -6.59 2.35
C ALA A 77 3.88 -7.20 0.95
N ALA A 78 3.02 -8.22 0.86
CA ALA A 78 2.64 -8.84 -0.40
C ALA A 78 1.93 -7.86 -1.33
N LEU A 79 0.98 -7.07 -0.81
CA LEU A 79 0.28 -6.05 -1.58
C LEU A 79 1.24 -4.99 -2.12
N PHE A 80 2.11 -4.42 -1.29
CA PHE A 80 3.09 -3.43 -1.74
C PHE A 80 4.03 -3.96 -2.81
N ALA A 81 4.44 -5.23 -2.70
CA ALA A 81 5.23 -5.87 -3.75
C ALA A 81 4.41 -6.06 -5.05
N ALA A 82 3.16 -6.51 -4.93
CA ALA A 82 2.28 -6.77 -6.07
C ALA A 82 1.89 -5.50 -6.85
N VAL A 83 1.74 -4.35 -6.19
CA VAL A 83 1.40 -3.08 -6.86
C VAL A 83 2.62 -2.34 -7.42
N PHE A 84 3.85 -2.80 -7.14
CA PHE A 84 5.06 -2.16 -7.63
C PHE A 84 5.16 -2.12 -9.17
N PRO A 85 4.88 -3.21 -9.91
CA PRO A 85 4.84 -3.17 -11.38
C PRO A 85 3.82 -2.15 -11.92
N ALA A 86 2.66 -2.03 -11.27
CA ALA A 86 1.64 -1.06 -11.67
C ALA A 86 2.13 0.39 -11.45
N ASN A 87 2.86 0.65 -10.37
CA ASN A 87 3.49 1.95 -10.13
C ASN A 87 4.61 2.28 -11.13
N LEU A 88 5.39 1.27 -11.56
CA LEU A 88 6.38 1.44 -12.63
C LEU A 88 5.72 1.83 -13.95
N LYS A 89 4.68 1.10 -14.36
CA LYS A 89 3.90 1.41 -15.57
C LYS A 89 3.32 2.83 -15.49
N MET A 90 2.67 3.17 -14.38
CA MET A 90 2.10 4.50 -14.17
C MET A 90 3.17 5.61 -14.27
N ALA A 91 4.36 5.38 -13.72
CA ALA A 91 5.46 6.35 -13.81
C ALA A 91 5.92 6.53 -15.26
N SER A 92 6.10 5.44 -16.01
CA SER A 92 6.43 5.48 -17.44
C SER A 92 5.35 6.24 -18.22
N ASP A 93 4.08 5.84 -18.08
CA ASP A 93 2.95 6.44 -18.79
C ASP A 93 2.86 7.95 -18.53
N LEU A 94 3.08 8.40 -17.28
CA LEU A 94 3.02 9.82 -16.91
C LEU A 94 4.20 10.63 -17.42
N LEU A 95 5.40 10.04 -17.48
CA LEU A 95 6.59 10.69 -18.02
C LEU A 95 6.45 10.92 -19.53
N ASP A 96 5.89 9.95 -20.24
CA ASP A 96 5.71 10.01 -21.70
C ASP A 96 4.49 10.84 -22.12
N HIS A 97 3.48 11.00 -21.26
CA HIS A 97 2.27 11.76 -21.61
C HIS A 97 2.50 13.28 -21.64
N PRO A 98 2.23 13.98 -22.77
CA PRO A 98 2.47 15.41 -22.91
C PRO A 98 1.55 16.29 -22.04
N ARG A 99 0.39 15.77 -21.61
CA ARG A 99 -0.56 16.48 -20.73
C ARG A 99 -0.36 16.22 -19.24
N SER A 100 0.60 15.38 -18.85
CA SER A 100 0.90 15.12 -17.44
C SER A 100 1.49 16.35 -16.77
N SER A 101 0.93 16.75 -15.63
CA SER A 101 1.49 17.87 -14.87
C SER A 101 2.85 17.49 -14.27
N ARG A 102 3.73 18.49 -14.10
CA ARG A 102 5.05 18.31 -13.46
C ARG A 102 4.92 17.63 -12.09
N THR A 103 3.91 18.01 -11.31
CA THR A 103 3.62 17.42 -9.99
C THR A 103 3.30 15.93 -10.10
N MET A 104 2.45 15.51 -11.05
CA MET A 104 2.09 14.10 -11.22
C MET A 104 3.31 13.23 -11.56
N ARG A 105 4.17 13.72 -12.46
CA ARG A 105 5.42 13.04 -12.84
C ARG A 105 6.38 12.89 -11.67
N ILE A 106 6.58 13.97 -10.90
CA ILE A 106 7.45 13.92 -9.71
C ILE A 106 6.90 12.93 -8.69
N VAL A 107 5.60 13.00 -8.40
CA VAL A 107 4.97 12.10 -7.43
C VAL A 107 5.06 10.64 -7.87
N SER A 108 4.83 10.32 -9.15
CA SER A 108 4.91 8.95 -9.64
C SER A 108 6.32 8.37 -9.54
N VAL A 109 7.35 9.16 -9.84
CA VAL A 109 8.75 8.73 -9.72
C VAL A 109 9.15 8.56 -8.24
N LEU A 110 8.78 9.50 -7.37
CA LEU A 110 9.10 9.42 -5.93
C LEU A 110 8.43 8.24 -5.23
N ARG A 111 7.29 7.74 -5.73
CA ARG A 111 6.64 6.54 -5.20
C ARG A 111 7.47 5.27 -5.36
N LEU A 112 8.31 5.18 -6.39
CA LEU A 112 9.10 3.98 -6.67
C LEU A 112 10.10 3.65 -5.55
N PRO A 113 11.02 4.57 -5.14
CA PRO A 113 11.92 4.29 -4.03
C PRO A 113 11.19 4.21 -2.68
N LEU A 114 10.03 4.87 -2.53
CA LEU A 114 9.22 4.79 -1.32
C LEU A 114 8.59 3.40 -1.10
N GLN A 115 8.49 2.57 -2.15
CA GLN A 115 7.91 1.24 -2.01
C GLN A 115 8.77 0.30 -1.13
N ALA A 116 10.10 0.41 -1.25
CA ALA A 116 11.03 -0.40 -0.45
C ALA A 116 10.86 -0.21 1.07
N PRO A 117 10.84 1.02 1.63
CA PRO A 117 10.60 1.20 3.06
C PRO A 117 9.21 0.74 3.49
N LEU A 118 8.16 0.87 2.66
CA LEU A 118 6.82 0.37 2.98
C LEU A 118 6.80 -1.16 3.13
N VAL A 119 7.44 -1.89 2.22
CA VAL A 119 7.59 -3.35 2.32
C VAL A 119 8.39 -3.72 3.57
N LEU A 120 9.52 -3.05 3.83
CA LEU A 120 10.35 -3.33 5.01
C LEU A 120 9.60 -3.06 6.32
N TRP A 121 8.78 -2.01 6.36
CA TRP A 121 7.93 -1.68 7.49
C TRP A 121 6.85 -2.73 7.71
N ALA A 122 6.19 -3.19 6.65
CA ALA A 122 5.19 -4.24 6.71
C ALA A 122 5.78 -5.57 7.22
N VAL A 123 6.96 -5.96 6.72
CA VAL A 123 7.70 -7.13 7.20
C VAL A 123 8.12 -6.97 8.67
N ARG A 124 8.52 -5.76 9.08
CA ARG A 124 8.85 -5.48 10.49
C ARG A 124 7.63 -5.68 11.39
N VAL A 125 6.47 -5.19 10.99
CA VAL A 125 5.20 -5.41 11.70
C VAL A 125 4.91 -6.90 11.80
N ALA A 126 5.00 -7.64 10.68
CA ALA A 126 4.74 -9.06 10.64
C ALA A 126 5.66 -9.91 11.55
N ARG A 127 6.91 -9.47 11.75
CA ARG A 127 7.89 -10.18 12.59
C ARG A 127 7.86 -9.81 14.06
N HIS A 128 7.39 -8.61 14.40
CA HIS A 128 7.55 -8.04 15.73
C HIS A 128 6.28 -7.52 16.38
N ALA A 129 5.12 -7.65 15.72
CA ALA A 129 3.83 -7.38 16.34
C ALA A 129 3.70 -8.14 17.66
N SER A 130 3.20 -7.43 18.67
CA SER A 130 2.87 -8.03 19.96
C SER A 130 1.87 -9.17 19.75
N LYS A 131 2.09 -10.32 20.40
CA LYS A 131 1.02 -11.32 20.51
C LYS A 131 -0.10 -10.70 21.36
N PRO A 132 -1.38 -10.97 21.04
CA PRO A 132 -2.49 -10.60 21.90
C PRO A 132 -2.30 -11.18 23.31
#